data_AF-A0A3C1DWM7-F1
#
_entry.id   AF-A0A3C1DWM7-F1
#
_cell.length_a   1.000
_cell.length_b   1.000
_cell.length_c   1.000
_cell.angle_alpha   90.00
_cell.angle_beta   90.00
_cell.angle_gamma   90.00
#
_symmetry.space_group_name_H-M   'P 1'
#
loop_
_entity.id
_entity.type
_entity.pdbx_description
1 polymer ?
#
loop_
_entity_poly.entity_id
_entity_poly.type
_entity_poly.pdbx_seq_one_letter_code
_entity_poly.pdbx_strand_id
1 'polypeptide(L)'
;VFKLTEEETSRLVFMEKALHQRVIGQEEAISALSKTIRRTRAGLKDPKRPSGSFIFAGPTGVGKTELAKALAEFLFDDENALISLDMSEYGEKHTVSRLFGAPPGFVGFEEGGQL
;
A
#
# COMPACT_ATOMS: atom_id res chain seq x y z
N VAL A 1 -3.59 -0.73 19.32
CA VAL A 1 -3.41 0.61 18.70
C VAL A 1 -1.94 0.94 18.81
N PHE A 2 -1.17 0.80 17.73
CA PHE A 2 0.21 1.30 17.68
C PHE A 2 0.14 2.84 17.80
N LYS A 3 0.47 3.37 18.97
CA LYS A 3 0.78 4.79 19.11
C LYS A 3 2.16 4.99 18.49
N LEU A 4 2.23 5.86 17.50
CA LEU A 4 3.51 6.30 16.94
C LEU A 4 4.34 6.94 18.05
N THR A 5 5.65 6.76 17.95
CA THR A 5 6.60 7.63 18.61
C THR A 5 6.51 9.03 18.01
N GLU A 6 6.85 10.04 18.80
CA GLU A 6 6.88 11.44 18.37
C GLU A 6 7.82 11.65 17.16
N GLU A 7 8.86 10.83 17.09
CA GLU A 7 9.83 10.76 15.99
C GLU A 7 9.20 10.30 14.66
N GLU A 8 8.43 9.21 14.66
CA GLU A 8 7.75 8.73 13.44
C GLU A 8 6.71 9.74 12.93
N THR A 9 6.05 10.47 13.83
CA THR A 9 5.10 11.54 13.45
C THR A 9 5.82 12.73 12.82
N SER A 10 6.98 13.08 13.35
CA SER A 10 7.82 14.18 12.85
C SER A 10 8.34 13.90 11.44
N ARG A 11 8.68 12.63 11.12
CA ARG A 11 9.10 12.20 9.78
C ARG A 11 8.05 12.49 8.70
N LEU A 12 6.75 12.39 9.01
CA LEU A 12 5.66 12.57 8.04
C LEU A 12 5.58 13.98 7.42
N VAL A 13 6.16 14.98 8.09
CA VAL A 13 6.24 16.36 7.57
C VAL A 13 7.12 16.42 6.32
N PHE A 14 8.11 15.53 6.21
CA PHE A 14 9.05 15.48 5.10
C PHE A 14 8.74 14.37 4.09
N MET A 15 7.55 13.78 4.16
CA MET A 15 7.16 12.61 3.38
C MET A 15 7.29 12.84 1.87
N GLU A 16 6.76 13.95 1.35
CA GLU A 16 6.87 14.29 -0.08
C GLU A 16 8.34 14.37 -0.50
N LYS A 17 9.16 15.08 0.28
CA LYS A 17 10.60 15.21 0.00
C LYS A 17 11.32 13.86 0.01
N ALA A 18 11.00 12.98 0.95
CA ALA A 18 11.57 11.65 1.03
C ALA A 18 11.16 10.78 -0.18
N LEU A 19 9.89 10.79 -0.56
CA LEU A 19 9.41 10.06 -1.73
C LEU A 19 10.06 10.56 -3.02
N HIS A 20 10.28 11.87 -3.15
CA HIS A 20 10.97 12.47 -4.30
C HIS A 20 12.45 12.09 -4.43
N GLN A 21 13.07 11.50 -3.40
CA GLN A 21 14.42 10.95 -3.55
C GLN A 21 14.46 9.73 -4.49
N ARG A 22 13.34 9.03 -4.64
CA ARG A 22 13.20 7.85 -5.51
C ARG A 22 12.27 8.09 -6.70
N VAL A 23 11.19 8.85 -6.50
CA VAL A 23 10.15 9.07 -7.51
C VAL A 23 10.26 10.49 -8.06
N ILE A 24 10.70 10.60 -9.31
CA ILE A 24 10.83 11.89 -10.00
C ILE A 24 9.48 12.29 -10.61
N GLY A 25 9.05 13.54 -10.36
CA GLY A 25 7.74 14.04 -10.78
C GLY A 25 6.59 13.44 -9.96
N GLN A 26 5.42 13.27 -10.57
CA GLN A 26 4.21 12.73 -9.90
C GLN A 26 3.75 13.55 -8.69
N GLU A 27 3.99 14.86 -8.69
CA GLU A 27 3.71 15.80 -7.58
C GLU A 27 2.30 15.63 -7.00
N GLU A 28 1.29 15.53 -7.86
CA GLU A 28 -0.10 15.41 -7.43
C GLU A 28 -0.37 14.08 -6.71
N ALA A 29 0.15 12.97 -7.23
CA ALA A 29 -0.02 11.66 -6.62
C ALA A 29 0.70 11.57 -5.26
N ILE A 30 1.93 12.08 -5.19
CA ILE A 30 2.74 12.11 -3.96
C ILE A 30 2.08 13.01 -2.90
N SER A 31 1.60 14.19 -3.28
CA SER A 31 0.91 15.12 -2.39
C SER A 31 -0.42 14.54 -1.85
N ALA A 32 -1.24 13.96 -2.73
CA ALA A 32 -2.50 13.33 -2.36
C ALA A 32 -2.29 12.15 -1.39
N LEU A 33 -1.27 11.34 -1.65
CA LEU A 33 -0.92 10.21 -0.80
C LEU A 33 -0.42 10.67 0.57
N SER A 34 0.54 11.61 0.60
CA SER A 34 1.12 12.13 1.84
C SER A 34 0.07 12.80 2.73
N LYS A 35 -0.84 13.58 2.14
CA LYS A 35 -1.97 14.19 2.85
C LYS A 35 -2.90 13.14 3.47
N THR A 36 -3.19 12.06 2.75
CA THR A 36 -4.06 10.98 3.23
C THR A 36 -3.42 10.22 4.40
N ILE A 37 -2.12 9.90 4.29
CA ILE A 37 -1.38 9.23 5.36
C ILE A 37 -1.32 10.11 6.62
N ARG A 38 -1.02 11.41 6.50
CA ARG A 38 -1.03 12.33 7.64
C ARG A 38 -2.40 12.41 8.32
N ARG A 39 -3.49 12.49 7.55
CA ARG A 39 -4.86 12.48 8.10
C ARG A 39 -5.17 11.20 8.87
N THR A 40 -4.79 10.04 8.32
CA THR A 40 -4.96 8.74 8.98
C THR A 40 -4.19 8.67 10.29
N ARG A 41 -2.93 9.13 10.31
CA ARG A 41 -2.12 9.11 11.52
C ARG A 41 -2.60 10.10 12.58
N ALA A 42 -3.19 11.22 12.17
CA ALA A 42 -3.86 12.17 13.08
C ALA A 42 -5.20 11.68 13.64
N GLY A 43 -5.64 10.46 13.31
CA GLY A 43 -6.92 9.90 13.78
C GLY A 43 -8.15 10.54 13.12
N LEU A 44 -7.97 11.28 12.02
CA LEU A 44 -9.05 12.00 11.31
C LEU A 44 -9.77 11.12 10.26
N LYS A 45 -9.67 9.81 10.41
CA LYS A 45 -10.16 8.78 9.49
C LYS A 45 -11.18 7.91 10.21
N ASP A 46 -12.18 7.42 9.45
CA ASP A 46 -13.06 6.36 9.90
C ASP A 46 -12.27 5.05 10.19
N PRO A 47 -12.29 4.52 11.43
CA PRO A 47 -11.56 3.31 11.78
C PRO A 47 -12.05 2.06 11.01
N LYS A 48 -13.25 2.08 10.42
CA LYS A 48 -13.81 0.97 9.63
C LYS A 48 -13.33 0.94 8.17
N ARG A 49 -12.52 1.90 7.74
CA ARG A 49 -12.01 2.00 6.36
C ARG A 49 -10.50 1.77 6.29
N PRO A 50 -9.93 1.43 5.11
CA PRO A 50 -8.49 1.41 4.90
C PRO A 50 -7.84 2.78 5.17
N SER A 51 -6.55 2.77 5.52
CA SER A 51 -5.78 4.00 5.81
C SER A 51 -5.62 4.93 4.61
N GLY A 52 -5.74 4.38 3.42
CA GLY A 52 -5.87 5.05 2.14
C GLY A 52 -6.23 3.99 1.11
N SER A 53 -6.98 4.38 0.09
CA SER A 53 -7.28 3.53 -1.05
C SER A 53 -6.96 4.35 -2.30
N PHE A 54 -5.99 3.89 -3.08
CA PHE A 54 -5.46 4.63 -4.22
C PHE A 54 -5.51 3.77 -5.47
N ILE A 55 -5.75 4.42 -6.61
CA ILE A 55 -5.56 3.84 -7.92
C ILE A 55 -4.53 4.72 -8.62
N PHE A 56 -3.36 4.16 -8.92
CA PHE A 56 -2.37 4.82 -9.76
C PHE A 56 -2.63 4.45 -11.22
N ALA A 57 -3.03 5.45 -12.02
CA ALA A 57 -3.29 5.27 -13.44
C ALA A 57 -2.23 6.02 -14.27
N GLY A 58 -1.81 5.45 -15.39
CA GLY A 58 -0.84 6.05 -16.30
C GLY A 58 -0.09 5.02 -17.15
N PRO A 59 0.75 5.44 -18.10
CA PRO A 59 1.53 4.55 -18.96
C PRO A 59 2.49 3.63 -18.19
N THR A 60 2.97 2.57 -18.81
CA THR A 60 4.03 1.71 -18.24
C THR A 60 5.31 2.52 -18.00
N GLY A 61 6.03 2.23 -16.92
CA GLY A 61 7.32 2.85 -16.61
C GLY A 61 7.27 4.23 -15.93
N VAL A 62 6.08 4.81 -15.69
CA VAL A 62 5.96 6.16 -15.07
C VAL A 62 6.15 6.22 -13.55
N GLY A 63 6.51 5.09 -12.90
CA GLY A 63 6.81 5.05 -11.47
C GLY A 63 5.66 4.65 -10.53
N LYS A 64 4.56 4.07 -11.05
CA LYS A 64 3.40 3.64 -10.22
C LYS A 64 3.77 2.63 -9.12
N THR A 65 4.45 1.54 -9.51
CA THR A 65 4.91 0.51 -8.58
C THR A 65 6.06 1.02 -7.70
N GLU A 66 6.93 1.86 -8.25
CA GLU A 66 8.03 2.48 -7.53
C GLU A 66 7.53 3.37 -6.39
N LEU A 67 6.44 4.11 -6.59
CA LEU A 67 5.81 4.91 -5.55
C LEU A 67 5.29 4.04 -4.39
N ALA A 68 4.72 2.87 -4.67
CA ALA A 68 4.26 1.94 -3.62
C ALA A 68 5.45 1.39 -2.81
N LYS A 69 6.54 1.04 -3.49
CA LYS A 69 7.81 0.57 -2.88
C LYS A 69 8.47 1.64 -2.03
N ALA A 70 8.64 2.85 -2.56
CA ALA A 70 9.20 3.99 -1.84
C ALA A 70 8.35 4.36 -0.61
N LEU A 71 7.02 4.18 -0.70
CA LEU A 71 6.12 4.37 0.44
C LEU A 71 6.32 3.31 1.53
N ALA A 72 6.46 2.04 1.16
CA ALA A 72 6.72 0.97 2.13
C ALA A 72 8.04 1.22 2.87
N GLU A 73 9.11 1.52 2.12
CA GLU A 73 10.39 1.93 2.68
C GLU A 73 10.26 3.11 3.63
N PHE A 74 9.56 4.18 3.24
CA PHE A 74 9.43 5.37 4.08
C PHE A 74 8.66 5.12 5.39
N LEU A 75 7.64 4.25 5.36
CA LEU A 75 6.75 4.00 6.49
C LEU A 75 7.26 2.90 7.43
N PHE A 76 8.04 1.95 6.92
CA PHE A 76 8.44 0.73 7.64
C PHE A 76 9.94 0.50 7.65
N ASP A 77 10.72 1.38 7.03
CA ASP A 77 12.17 1.23 6.83
C ASP A 77 12.55 -0.10 6.15
N ASP A 78 11.61 -0.64 5.35
CA ASP A 78 11.76 -1.87 4.55
C ASP A 78 10.79 -1.88 3.37
N GLU A 79 11.31 -1.79 2.14
CA GLU A 79 10.53 -1.95 0.91
C GLU A 79 9.83 -3.32 0.82
N ASN A 80 10.40 -4.38 1.42
CA ASN A 80 9.81 -5.73 1.41
C ASN A 80 8.63 -5.88 2.36
N ALA A 81 8.36 -4.87 3.20
CA ALA A 81 7.11 -4.80 3.96
C ALA A 81 5.89 -4.57 3.05
N LEU A 82 6.10 -4.28 1.76
CA LEU A 82 5.04 -4.23 0.76
C LEU A 82 4.53 -5.64 0.42
N ILE A 83 3.30 -5.93 0.82
CA ILE A 83 2.56 -7.08 0.29
C ILE A 83 2.15 -6.75 -1.14
N SER A 84 2.78 -7.43 -2.10
CA SER A 84 2.53 -7.26 -3.52
C SER A 84 1.75 -8.43 -4.09
N LEU A 85 0.69 -8.14 -4.84
CA LEU A 85 -0.11 -9.11 -5.56
C LEU A 85 -0.07 -8.80 -7.06
N ASP A 86 0.39 -9.74 -7.88
CA ASP A 86 0.31 -9.60 -9.33
C ASP A 86 -1.11 -9.91 -9.80
N MET A 87 -1.89 -8.86 -10.04
CA MET A 87 -3.27 -8.98 -10.52
C MET A 87 -3.40 -9.70 -11.87
N SER A 88 -2.31 -9.82 -12.64
CA SER A 88 -2.29 -10.59 -13.89
C SER A 88 -2.54 -12.09 -13.65
N GLU A 89 -2.19 -12.60 -12.46
CA GLU A 89 -2.46 -14.00 -12.06
C GLU A 89 -3.94 -14.24 -11.69
N TYR A 90 -4.71 -13.17 -11.52
CA TYR A 90 -6.10 -13.20 -11.03
C TYR A 90 -7.14 -12.90 -12.10
N GLY A 91 -6.76 -12.97 -13.39
CA GLY A 91 -7.66 -12.67 -14.50
C GLY A 91 -8.78 -13.70 -14.71
N GLU A 92 -8.60 -14.93 -14.23
CA GLU A 92 -9.58 -16.01 -14.41
C GLU A 92 -10.46 -16.18 -13.18
N LYS A 93 -11.76 -16.42 -13.39
CA LYS A 93 -12.75 -16.50 -12.29
C LYS A 93 -12.37 -17.48 -11.18
N HIS A 94 -11.68 -18.56 -11.53
CA HIS A 94 -11.29 -19.61 -10.58
C HIS A 94 -9.93 -19.38 -9.93
N THR A 95 -9.10 -18.42 -10.40
CA THR A 95 -7.84 -18.08 -9.71
C THR A 95 -8.06 -17.15 -8.53
N VAL A 96 -9.23 -16.52 -8.43
CA VAL A 96 -9.65 -15.68 -7.28
C VAL A 96 -9.68 -16.46 -5.96
N SER A 97 -9.93 -17.78 -5.98
CA SER A 97 -9.89 -18.60 -4.76
C SER A 97 -8.49 -18.67 -4.14
N ARG A 98 -7.42 -18.42 -4.90
CA ARG A 98 -6.05 -18.33 -4.34
C ARG A 98 -5.88 -17.13 -3.42
N LEU A 99 -6.70 -16.08 -3.59
CA LEU A 99 -6.61 -14.87 -2.79
C LEU A 99 -7.23 -15.04 -1.41
N PHE A 100 -8.35 -15.76 -1.32
CA PHE A 100 -9.16 -15.89 -0.08
C PHE A 100 -9.22 -17.32 0.48
N GLY A 101 -8.63 -18.29 -0.21
CA GLY A 101 -8.71 -19.71 0.10
C GLY A 101 -9.77 -20.44 -0.73
N ALA A 102 -9.57 -21.75 -0.88
CA ALA A 102 -10.57 -22.62 -1.51
C ALA A 102 -11.84 -22.72 -0.63
N PRO A 103 -13.00 -23.11 -1.17
CA PRO A 103 -14.19 -23.40 -0.36
C PRO A 103 -14.00 -24.66 0.50
N PRO A 104 -14.76 -24.82 1.61
CA PRO A 104 -14.76 -26.06 2.40
C PRO A 104 -15.00 -27.29 1.52
N GLY A 105 -14.13 -28.31 1.64
CA GLY A 105 -14.22 -29.56 0.86
C GLY A 105 -13.41 -29.58 -0.44
N PHE A 106 -12.66 -28.52 -0.76
CA PHE A 106 -11.72 -28.47 -1.88
C PHE A 106 -10.26 -28.52 -1.40
N VAL A 107 -9.36 -29.02 -2.26
CA VAL A 107 -7.90 -29.00 -2.00
C VAL A 107 -7.44 -27.55 -1.82
N GLY A 108 -6.67 -27.27 -0.77
CA GLY A 108 -6.23 -25.92 -0.40
C GLY A 108 -7.17 -25.17 0.57
N PHE A 109 -8.21 -25.82 1.10
CA PHE A 109 -9.09 -25.20 2.11
C PHE A 109 -8.36 -24.91 3.44
N GLU A 110 -7.49 -25.83 3.90
CA GLU A 110 -6.76 -25.67 5.17
C GLU A 110 -5.52 -24.77 5.05
N GLU A 111 -5.06 -24.48 3.83
CA GLU A 111 -3.86 -23.65 3.57
C GLU A 111 -4.18 -22.15 3.60
N GLY A 112 -5.46 -21.75 3.53
CA GLY A 112 -5.87 -20.35 3.45
C GLY A 112 -5.59 -19.72 2.08
N GLY A 113 -5.83 -18.41 1.97
CA GLY A 113 -5.44 -17.63 0.78
C GLY A 113 -4.02 -17.09 0.90
N GLN A 114 -3.51 -16.45 -0.14
CA GLN A 114 -2.28 -15.64 -0.06
C GLN A 114 -2.39 -14.46 0.94
N LEU A 115 -3.60 -14.12 1.38
CA LEU A 115 -3.92 -13.06 2.34
C LEU A 115 -4.74 -13.56 3.53
#